data_AF-A0A2D5TNJ5-F1
#
_entry.id   AF-A0A2D5TNJ5-F1
#
_cell.length_a   1.000
_cell.length_b   1.000
_cell.length_c   1.000
_cell.angle_alpha   90.00
_cell.angle_beta   90.00
_cell.angle_gamma   90.00
#
_symmetry.space_group_name_H-M   'P 1'
#
loop_
_entity.id
_entity.type
_entity.pdbx_description
1 polymer ?
#
loop_
_entity_poly.entity_id
_entity_poly.type
_entity_poly.pdbx_seq_one_letter_code
_entity_poly.pdbx_strand_id
1 'polypeptide(L)'
;MEQPNSSYLDAFAKGDEAFKKQLLDILRTELVEDIDLYFENLNKKDYPQAKLYVHRIKHKMGMLGLEKSYALANKYEIGLLESDLNQQQYFESMLPIMTEYLNSN
;
A
#
# COMPACT_ATOMS: atom_id res chain seq x y z
N MET A 1 15.50 0.02 0.04
CA MET A 1 14.07 -0.21 0.31
C MET A 1 13.66 -1.52 -0.32
N GLU A 2 12.62 -2.18 0.19
CA GLU A 2 12.09 -3.42 -0.39
C GLU A 2 11.57 -3.14 -1.82
N GLN A 3 11.56 -4.14 -2.70
CA GLN A 3 11.16 -3.96 -4.10
C GLN A 3 9.90 -4.77 -4.40
N PRO A 4 8.88 -4.17 -5.04
CA PRO A 4 7.67 -4.87 -5.44
C PRO A 4 7.93 -6.00 -6.45
N ASN A 5 7.04 -6.97 -6.51
CA ASN A 5 7.00 -8.00 -7.53
C ASN A 5 5.56 -8.41 -7.86
N SER A 6 5.37 -9.15 -8.96
CA SER A 6 4.06 -9.62 -9.42
C SER A 6 3.72 -11.03 -8.95
N SER A 7 4.54 -11.68 -8.12
CA SER A 7 4.39 -13.13 -7.85
C SER A 7 3.01 -13.50 -7.31
N TYR A 8 2.43 -12.67 -6.44
CA TYR A 8 1.06 -12.87 -5.95
C TYR A 8 0.02 -12.69 -7.08
N LEU A 9 0.16 -11.62 -7.87
CA LEU A 9 -0.74 -11.32 -8.98
C LEU A 9 -0.69 -12.39 -10.06
N ASP A 10 0.50 -12.91 -10.38
CA ASP A 10 0.71 -13.99 -11.35
C ASP A 10 0.04 -15.29 -10.89
N ALA A 11 0.23 -15.64 -9.61
CA ALA A 11 -0.40 -16.81 -9.02
C ALA A 11 -1.93 -16.67 -8.99
N PHE A 12 -2.44 -15.47 -8.73
CA PHE A 12 -3.86 -15.19 -8.68
C PHE A 12 -4.51 -15.21 -10.08
N ALA A 13 -3.81 -14.67 -11.09
CA ALA A 13 -4.28 -14.62 -12.46
C ALA A 13 -4.20 -15.96 -13.20
N LYS A 14 -3.37 -16.91 -12.72
CA LYS A 14 -3.26 -18.27 -13.28
C LYS A 14 -2.97 -18.29 -14.79
N GLY A 15 -2.19 -17.32 -15.28
CA GLY A 15 -1.81 -17.18 -16.69
C GLY A 15 -2.81 -16.40 -17.55
N ASP A 16 -3.89 -15.86 -16.99
CA ASP A 16 -4.78 -14.93 -17.70
C ASP A 16 -4.22 -13.50 -17.66
N GLU A 17 -3.54 -13.11 -18.73
CA GLU A 17 -2.91 -11.79 -18.87
C GLU A 17 -3.93 -10.64 -18.93
N ALA A 18 -5.12 -10.86 -19.50
CA ALA A 18 -6.15 -9.82 -19.57
C ALA A 18 -6.70 -9.52 -18.17
N PHE A 19 -6.94 -10.58 -17.40
CA PHE A 19 -7.35 -10.46 -16.00
C PHE A 19 -6.25 -9.84 -15.13
N LYS A 20 -4.99 -10.24 -15.30
CA LYS A 20 -3.84 -9.64 -14.60
C LYS A 20 -3.75 -8.14 -14.86
N LYS A 21 -3.93 -7.70 -16.11
CA LYS A 21 -3.94 -6.28 -16.46
C LYS A 21 -5.07 -5.52 -15.77
N GLN A 22 -6.29 -6.08 -15.75
CA GLN A 22 -7.41 -5.48 -15.03
C GLN A 22 -7.13 -5.32 -13.53
N LEU A 23 -6.50 -6.32 -12.91
CA LEU A 23 -6.08 -6.23 -11.50
C LEU A 23 -5.05 -5.13 -11.26
N LEU A 24 -4.05 -5.00 -12.14
CA LEU A 24 -3.04 -3.94 -12.04
C LEU A 24 -3.68 -2.55 -12.17
N ASP A 25 -4.61 -2.37 -13.11
CA ASP A 25 -5.30 -1.09 -13.32
C ASP A 25 -6.17 -0.70 -12.09
N ILE A 26 -6.88 -1.66 -11.51
CA ILE A 26 -7.66 -1.45 -10.27
C ILE A 26 -6.70 -1.10 -9.11
N LEU A 27 -5.64 -1.89 -8.93
CA LEU A 27 -4.68 -1.71 -7.85
C LEU A 27 -3.99 -0.34 -7.92
N ARG A 28 -3.65 0.12 -9.14
CA ARG A 28 -3.08 1.44 -9.40
C ARG A 28 -4.06 2.55 -9.01
N THR A 29 -5.29 2.45 -9.48
CA THR A 29 -6.33 3.47 -9.23
C THR A 29 -6.61 3.61 -7.73
N GLU A 30 -6.84 2.48 -7.05
CA GLU A 30 -7.10 2.49 -5.61
C GLU A 30 -5.88 2.95 -4.79
N LEU A 31 -4.65 2.61 -5.20
CA LEU A 31 -3.47 3.00 -4.44
C LEU A 31 -3.30 4.53 -4.43
N VAL A 32 -3.50 5.17 -5.58
CA VAL A 32 -3.40 6.64 -5.68
C VAL A 32 -4.45 7.30 -4.78
N GLU A 33 -5.71 6.85 -4.86
CA GLU A 33 -6.80 7.37 -4.03
C GLU A 33 -6.52 7.14 -2.52
N ASP A 34 -6.09 5.95 -2.13
CA ASP A 34 -5.79 5.64 -0.73
C ASP A 34 -4.61 6.48 -0.20
N ILE A 35 -3.58 6.78 -1.02
CA ILE A 35 -2.45 7.63 -0.64
C ILE A 35 -2.91 9.07 -0.39
N ASP A 36 -3.72 9.63 -1.28
CA ASP A 36 -4.24 10.99 -1.14
C ASP A 36 -5.08 11.13 0.12
N LEU A 37 -5.99 10.17 0.36
CA LEU A 37 -6.84 10.14 1.54
C LEU A 37 -6.04 9.89 2.82
N TYR A 38 -4.97 9.09 2.78
CA TYR A 38 -4.06 8.95 3.91
C TYR A 38 -3.45 10.30 4.31
N PHE A 39 -2.86 11.03 3.36
CA PHE A 39 -2.22 12.32 3.65
C PHE A 39 -3.23 13.39 4.07
N GLU A 40 -4.41 13.43 3.45
CA GLU A 40 -5.49 14.34 3.84
C GLU A 40 -5.87 14.16 5.31
N ASN A 41 -6.12 12.92 5.73
CA ASN A 41 -6.53 12.62 7.11
C ASN A 41 -5.39 12.80 8.11
N LEU A 42 -4.15 12.47 7.72
CA LEU A 42 -2.98 12.70 8.54
C LEU A 42 -2.76 14.20 8.81
N ASN A 43 -2.91 15.05 7.78
CA ASN A 43 -2.79 16.50 7.91
C ASN A 43 -3.88 17.11 8.82
N LYS A 44 -5.08 16.50 8.82
CA LYS A 44 -6.18 16.83 9.74
C LYS A 44 -5.99 16.27 11.15
N LYS A 45 -4.96 15.43 11.38
CA LYS A 45 -4.76 14.62 12.59
C LYS A 45 -5.95 13.68 12.89
N ASP A 46 -6.69 13.29 11.86
CA ASP A 46 -7.72 12.26 11.95
C ASP A 46 -7.05 10.87 11.87
N TYR A 47 -6.42 10.45 12.96
CA TYR A 47 -5.71 9.19 13.03
C TYR A 47 -6.60 7.94 12.81
N PRO A 48 -7.87 7.90 13.26
CA PRO A 48 -8.79 6.83 12.91
C PRO A 48 -8.98 6.66 11.39
N GLN A 49 -9.16 7.77 10.65
CA GLN A 49 -9.26 7.71 9.18
C GLN A 49 -7.91 7.41 8.53
N ALA A 50 -6.82 8.05 8.97
CA ALA A 50 -5.48 7.74 8.44
C ALA A 50 -5.14 6.24 8.60
N LYS A 51 -5.49 5.64 9.74
CA LYS A 51 -5.35 4.20 9.99
C LYS A 51 -6.09 3.35 8.97
N LEU A 52 -7.34 3.72 8.63
CA LEU A 52 -8.12 2.99 7.62
C LEU A 52 -7.38 2.95 6.28
N TYR A 53 -6.76 4.05 5.87
CA TYR A 53 -6.01 4.10 4.62
C TYR A 53 -4.66 3.37 4.73
N VAL A 54 -3.97 3.42 5.86
CA VAL A 54 -2.78 2.57 6.12
C VAL A 54 -3.13 1.08 6.00
N HIS A 55 -4.28 0.65 6.56
CA HIS A 55 -4.76 -0.73 6.45
C HIS A 55 -4.93 -1.17 4.99
N ARG A 56 -5.58 -0.33 4.17
CA ARG A 56 -5.81 -0.60 2.75
C ARG A 56 -4.50 -0.66 1.96
N ILE A 57 -3.62 0.33 2.14
CA ILE A 57 -2.30 0.39 1.49
C ILE A 57 -1.45 -0.82 1.89
N LYS A 58 -1.48 -1.22 3.17
CA LYS A 58 -0.77 -2.42 3.65
C LYS A 58 -1.21 -3.68 2.90
N HIS A 59 -2.50 -3.89 2.66
CA HIS A 59 -2.95 -5.03 1.87
C HIS A 59 -2.40 -5.02 0.43
N LYS A 60 -2.30 -3.83 -0.17
CA LYS A 60 -1.66 -3.65 -1.47
C LYS A 60 -0.16 -3.95 -1.43
N MET A 61 0.55 -3.62 -0.34
CA MET A 61 1.95 -4.06 -0.14
C MET A 61 2.06 -5.59 -0.16
N GLY A 62 1.13 -6.30 0.49
CA GLY A 62 1.07 -7.75 0.46
C GLY A 62 0.86 -8.31 -0.96
N MET A 63 -0.06 -7.71 -1.73
CA MET A 63 -0.30 -8.08 -3.13
C MET A 63 0.91 -7.81 -4.05
N LEU A 64 1.76 -6.86 -3.67
CA LEU A 64 3.00 -6.52 -4.37
C LEU A 64 4.22 -7.28 -3.84
N GLY A 65 4.03 -8.30 -3.00
CA GLY A 65 5.11 -9.12 -2.46
C GLY A 65 6.07 -8.38 -1.51
N LEU A 66 5.63 -7.25 -0.95
CA LEU A 66 6.39 -6.43 -0.01
C LEU A 66 6.15 -6.90 1.44
N GLU A 67 6.58 -8.12 1.78
CA GLU A 67 6.27 -8.75 3.07
C GLU A 67 6.82 -7.98 4.27
N LYS A 68 8.03 -7.41 4.17
CA LYS A 68 8.60 -6.60 5.25
C LYS A 68 7.85 -5.29 5.40
N SER A 69 7.49 -4.66 4.29
CA SER A 69 6.72 -3.42 4.29
C SER A 69 5.33 -3.64 4.86
N TYR A 70 4.68 -4.76 4.52
CA TYR A 70 3.43 -5.19 5.13
C TYR A 70 3.53 -5.28 6.65
N ALA A 71 4.57 -5.94 7.17
CA ALA A 71 4.76 -6.09 8.61
C ALA A 71 5.01 -4.77 9.34
N LEU A 72 5.76 -3.84 8.72
CA LEU A 72 6.03 -2.52 9.30
C LEU A 72 4.81 -1.60 9.19
N ALA A 73 4.07 -1.64 8.08
CA ALA A 73 2.80 -0.93 7.92
C ALA A 73 1.74 -1.44 8.91
N ASN A 74 1.74 -2.74 9.25
CA ASN A 74 0.88 -3.27 10.32
C ASN A 74 1.21 -2.67 11.69
N LYS A 75 2.50 -2.49 11.99
CA LYS A 75 2.92 -1.80 13.22
C LYS A 75 2.50 -0.33 13.21
N TYR A 76 2.61 0.34 12.05
CA TYR A 76 2.16 1.72 11.90
C TYR A 76 0.65 1.86 12.12
N GLU A 77 -0.15 0.98 11.51
CA GLU A 77 -1.61 0.95 11.66
C GLU A 77 -2.03 0.83 13.14
N ILE A 78 -1.35 -0.03 13.90
CA ILE A 78 -1.60 -0.20 15.34
C ILE A 78 -1.14 1.05 16.09
N GLY A 79 0.05 1.58 15.77
CA GLY A 79 0.61 2.78 16.40
C GLY A 79 -0.26 4.03 16.24
N LEU A 80 -0.93 4.20 15.10
CA LEU A 80 -1.84 5.33 14.87
C LEU A 80 -3.01 5.39 15.87
N LEU A 81 -3.45 4.26 16.44
CA LEU A 81 -4.47 4.26 17.51
C LEU A 81 -3.97 4.95 18.79
N GLU A 82 -2.67 4.89 19.03
CA GLU A 82 -1.99 5.46 20.19
C GLU A 82 -1.29 6.80 19.83
N SER A 83 -1.54 7.32 18.62
CA SER A 83 -0.81 8.48 18.06
C SER A 83 0.71 8.28 17.95
N ASP A 84 1.17 7.02 17.85
CA ASP A 84 2.57 6.67 17.59
C ASP A 84 2.88 6.70 16.08
N LEU A 85 3.84 7.55 15.70
CA LEU A 85 4.27 7.78 14.32
C LEU A 85 5.63 7.13 13.98
N ASN A 86 6.17 6.26 14.85
CA ASN A 86 7.50 5.64 14.69
C ASN A 86 7.74 4.97 13.33
N GLN A 87 6.69 4.47 12.67
CA GLN A 87 6.79 3.77 11.37
C GLN A 87 6.38 4.62 10.17
N GLN A 88 5.95 5.87 10.39
CA GLN A 88 5.45 6.76 9.36
C GLN A 88 6.48 6.98 8.25
N GLN A 89 7.71 7.35 8.61
CA GLN A 89 8.77 7.66 7.63
C GLN A 89 9.05 6.47 6.72
N TYR A 90 9.11 5.25 7.28
CA TYR A 90 9.31 4.05 6.48
C TYR A 90 8.12 3.78 5.58
N PHE A 91 6.89 3.84 6.13
CA PHE A 91 5.66 3.63 5.38
C PHE A 91 5.56 4.58 4.18
N GLU A 92 5.73 5.88 4.40
CA GLU A 92 5.64 6.92 3.37
C GLU A 92 6.73 6.76 2.30
N SER A 93 7.91 6.29 2.69
CA SER A 93 9.00 6.05 1.74
C SER A 93 8.74 4.88 0.76
N MET A 94 7.82 3.98 1.10
CA MET A 94 7.44 2.85 0.24
C MET A 94 6.34 3.23 -0.77
N LEU A 95 5.52 4.25 -0.50
CA LEU A 95 4.45 4.71 -1.38
C LEU A 95 4.92 5.08 -2.80
N PRO A 96 6.00 5.86 -3.00
CA PRO A 96 6.49 6.16 -4.35
C PRO A 96 7.01 4.92 -5.06
N ILE A 97 7.63 3.97 -4.35
CA ILE A 97 8.14 2.71 -4.92
C ILE A 97 6.98 1.85 -5.45
N MET A 98 5.89 1.75 -4.68
CA MET A 98 4.69 1.04 -5.11
C MET A 98 4.06 1.69 -6.34
N THR A 99 3.98 3.02 -6.34
CA THR A 99 3.39 3.80 -7.43
C THR A 99 4.21 3.68 -8.72
N GLU A 100 5.54 3.77 -8.62
CA GLU A 100 6.46 3.61 -9.75
C GLU A 100 6.36 2.21 -10.37
N TYR A 101 6.31 1.17 -9.54
CA TYR A 101 6.12 -0.19 -10.00
C TYR A 101 4.80 -0.37 -10.76
N LEU A 102 3.69 0.13 -10.21
CA LEU A 102 2.39 0.04 -10.86
C LEU A 102 2.28 0.90 -12.12
N ASN A 103 3.05 1.97 -12.27
CA ASN A 103 3.05 2.78 -13.49
C ASN A 103 3.94 2.20 -14.60
N SER A 104 4.92 1.37 -14.23
CA SER A 104 5.88 0.78 -15.17
C SER A 104 5.45 -0.61 -15.69
N ASN A 105 4.34 -1.14 -15.20
CA ASN A 105 3.75 -2.43 -15.56
C ASN A 105 2.27 -2.26 -15.90
#